data_AF-A0A961QF82-F1
#
_entry.id   AF-A0A961QF82-F1
#
_cell.length_a   1.000
_cell.length_b   1.000
_cell.length_c   1.000
_cell.angle_alpha   90.00
_cell.angle_beta   90.00
_cell.angle_gamma   90.00
#
_symmetry.space_group_name_H-M   'P 1'
#
loop_
_entity.id
_entity.type
_entity.pdbx_description
1 polymer ?
#
loop_
_entity_poly.entity_id
_entity_poly.type
_entity_poly.pdbx_seq_one_letter_code
_entity_poly.pdbx_strand_id
1 'polypeptide(L)'
;MTKSPVHDDRLKAIRGDPPAAGGPLAALLVGQTWLWRRSGLVVGLLLAMLIASLTLTPMPDGRLVTSGLDKVYHFIAFAGLIFPLILTDSRRWFWAVPACILYGGLIELIQPSVGRSAEWLDFGADLTGVLAGAALAEILHDRIRDRFFAVEAPMRGDEDESAESRRMEAVRAELMDELRVVLREELSGLRSESPHPSDTESASPVPSDRPSPPPARPAPGIRH
;
A
#
# COMPACT_ATOMS: atom_id res chain seq x y z
N MET A 1 -52.77 51.06 -8.12
CA MET A 1 -52.29 49.82 -7.46
C MET A 1 -50.90 50.08 -6.89
N THR A 2 -50.84 50.57 -5.65
CA THR A 2 -49.60 50.87 -4.93
C THR A 2 -49.09 49.59 -4.29
N LYS A 3 -48.03 48.99 -4.84
CA LYS A 3 -47.33 47.89 -4.17
C LYS A 3 -46.77 48.43 -2.86
N SER A 4 -47.22 47.83 -1.74
CA SER A 4 -46.75 48.20 -0.40
C SER A 4 -45.29 47.77 -0.23
N PRO A 5 -44.40 48.64 0.29
CA PRO A 5 -42.98 48.33 0.49
C PRO A 5 -42.76 47.08 1.34
N VAL A 6 -43.71 46.77 2.24
CA VAL A 6 -43.70 45.57 3.09
C VAL A 6 -43.72 44.26 2.28
N HIS A 7 -44.31 44.27 1.09
CA HIS A 7 -44.40 43.05 0.27
C HIS A 7 -43.10 42.76 -0.46
N ASP A 8 -42.41 43.81 -0.94
CA ASP A 8 -41.10 43.69 -1.57
C ASP A 8 -40.01 43.32 -0.53
N ASP A 9 -40.12 43.82 0.70
CA ASP A 9 -39.22 43.45 1.80
C ASP A 9 -39.39 41.98 2.22
N ARG A 10 -40.64 41.47 2.19
CA ARG A 10 -40.90 40.03 2.43
C ARG A 10 -40.40 39.15 1.28
N LEU A 11 -40.50 39.62 0.04
CA LEU A 11 -39.93 38.92 -1.12
C LEU A 11 -38.40 38.91 -1.09
N LYS A 12 -37.75 39.99 -0.61
CA LYS A 12 -36.30 40.03 -0.33
C LYS A 12 -35.88 39.14 0.84
N ALA A 13 -36.68 39.03 1.89
CA ALA A 13 -36.37 38.15 3.02
C ALA A 13 -36.53 36.66 2.68
N ILE A 14 -37.49 36.31 1.81
CA ILE A 14 -37.68 34.94 1.29
C ILE A 14 -36.61 34.60 0.25
N ARG A 15 -36.23 35.58 -0.57
CA ARG A 15 -35.07 35.52 -1.47
C ARG A 15 -33.82 35.92 -0.68
N GLY A 16 -33.55 35.23 0.42
CA GLY A 16 -32.31 35.42 1.16
C GLY A 16 -31.14 35.43 0.17
N ASP A 17 -30.30 36.45 0.27
CA ASP A 17 -29.03 36.43 -0.44
C ASP A 17 -28.37 35.08 -0.13
N PRO A 18 -27.92 34.31 -1.14
CA PRO A 18 -27.21 33.09 -0.86
C PRO A 18 -26.05 33.45 0.08
N PRO A 19 -25.83 32.68 1.17
CA PRO A 19 -24.70 32.94 2.04
C PRO A 19 -23.47 33.03 1.16
N ALA A 20 -22.74 34.15 1.25
CA ALA A 20 -21.60 34.47 0.40
C ALA A 20 -20.74 33.20 0.21
N ALA A 21 -20.88 32.60 -0.97
CA ALA A 21 -20.30 31.30 -1.26
C ALA A 21 -18.78 31.46 -1.28
N GLY A 22 -18.13 30.96 -0.23
CA GLY A 22 -16.67 30.82 -0.13
C GLY A 22 -15.94 32.09 0.31
N GLY A 23 -15.79 32.29 1.63
CA GLY A 23 -14.82 33.24 2.17
C GLY A 23 -13.37 32.90 1.77
N PRO A 24 -12.40 33.81 1.96
CA PRO A 24 -10.99 33.60 1.62
C PRO A 24 -10.37 32.34 2.26
N LEU A 25 -10.89 31.91 3.43
CA LEU A 25 -10.50 30.66 4.08
C LEU A 25 -10.93 29.42 3.27
N ALA A 26 -12.11 29.42 2.67
CA ALA A 26 -12.55 28.32 1.80
C ALA A 26 -11.68 28.23 0.53
N ALA A 27 -11.30 29.38 -0.04
CA ALA A 27 -10.38 29.43 -1.18
C ALA A 27 -8.97 28.89 -0.83
N LEU A 28 -8.46 29.19 0.37
CA LEU A 28 -7.18 28.66 0.85
C LEU A 28 -7.23 27.14 1.10
N LEU A 29 -8.33 26.62 1.66
CA LEU A 29 -8.52 25.17 1.87
C LEU A 29 -8.65 24.40 0.54
N VAL A 30 -9.35 24.97 -0.45
CA VAL A 30 -9.44 24.42 -1.81
C VAL A 30 -8.05 24.43 -2.48
N GLY A 31 -7.27 25.50 -2.30
CA GLY A 31 -5.88 25.56 -2.77
C GLY A 31 -4.98 24.48 -2.14
N GLN A 32 -5.13 24.26 -0.83
CA GLN A 32 -4.36 23.27 -0.08
C GLN A 32 -4.62 21.83 -0.54
N THR A 33 -5.90 21.46 -0.73
CA THR A 33 -6.28 20.12 -1.21
C THR A 33 -5.88 19.89 -2.67
N TRP A 34 -5.95 20.93 -3.50
CA TRP A 34 -5.48 20.91 -4.89
C TRP A 34 -3.96 20.69 -4.98
N LEU A 35 -3.17 21.35 -4.12
CA LEU A 35 -1.72 21.17 -4.04
C LEU A 35 -1.35 19.76 -3.56
N TRP A 36 -2.05 19.25 -2.55
CA TRP A 36 -1.90 17.88 -2.06
C TRP A 36 -2.17 16.83 -3.13
N ARG A 37 -3.28 16.97 -3.87
CA ARG A 37 -3.60 16.05 -4.97
C ARG A 37 -2.53 16.11 -6.06
N ARG A 38 -2.04 17.31 -6.42
CA ARG A 38 -1.00 17.45 -7.44
C ARG A 38 0.35 16.88 -7.01
N SER A 39 0.73 17.00 -5.75
CA SER A 39 2.03 16.52 -5.28
C SER A 39 2.18 15.02 -5.52
N GLY A 40 1.14 14.22 -5.31
CA GLY A 40 1.19 12.77 -5.57
C GLY A 40 1.42 12.43 -7.04
N LEU A 41 0.85 13.19 -7.99
CA LEU A 41 1.11 13.01 -9.42
C LEU A 41 2.55 13.38 -9.78
N VAL A 42 3.07 14.49 -9.24
CA VAL A 42 4.44 14.93 -9.48
C VAL A 42 5.43 13.90 -8.92
N VAL A 43 5.23 13.47 -7.67
CA VAL A 43 6.08 12.45 -7.04
C VAL A 43 6.00 11.14 -7.81
N GLY A 44 4.80 10.68 -8.17
CA GLY A 44 4.62 9.47 -8.98
C GLY A 44 5.31 9.55 -10.34
N LEU A 45 5.23 10.69 -11.03
CA LEU A 45 5.94 10.90 -12.30
C LEU A 45 7.46 10.86 -12.13
N LEU A 46 7.99 11.52 -11.11
CA LEU A 46 9.42 11.50 -10.81
C LEU A 46 9.91 10.08 -10.49
N LEU A 47 9.14 9.32 -9.70
CA LEU A 47 9.44 7.93 -9.40
C LEU A 47 9.37 7.05 -10.66
N ALA A 48 8.36 7.23 -11.52
CA ALA A 48 8.28 6.50 -12.78
C ALA A 48 9.53 6.75 -13.63
N MET A 49 9.92 8.02 -13.83
CA MET A 49 11.14 8.35 -14.57
C MET A 49 12.40 7.76 -13.94
N LEU A 50 12.50 7.78 -12.60
CA LEU A 50 13.62 7.16 -11.89
C LEU A 50 13.68 5.65 -12.13
N ILE A 51 12.54 4.96 -12.04
CA ILE A 51 12.44 3.51 -12.29
C ILE A 51 12.87 3.19 -13.72
N ALA A 52 12.30 3.86 -14.73
CA ALA A 52 12.70 3.67 -16.13
C ALA A 52 14.20 3.91 -16.34
N SER A 53 14.76 4.96 -15.72
CA SER A 53 16.18 5.24 -15.83
C SER A 53 17.03 4.10 -15.26
N LEU A 54 16.66 3.57 -14.09
CA LEU A 54 17.39 2.47 -13.44
C LEU A 54 17.26 1.14 -14.20
N THR A 55 16.06 0.83 -14.69
CA THR A 55 15.76 -0.46 -15.35
C THR A 55 16.21 -0.50 -16.81
N LEU A 56 16.21 0.64 -17.52
CA LEU A 56 16.57 0.72 -18.94
C LEU A 56 18.00 1.20 -19.22
N THR A 57 18.79 1.48 -18.19
CA THR A 57 20.23 1.74 -18.39
C THR A 57 20.95 0.45 -18.81
N PRO A 58 21.78 0.46 -19.86
CA PRO A 58 22.53 -0.72 -20.29
C PRO A 58 23.36 -1.32 -19.15
N MET A 59 23.33 -2.64 -19.02
CA MET A 59 24.09 -3.35 -17.98
C MET A 59 25.58 -3.43 -18.40
N PRO A 60 26.53 -3.03 -17.53
CA PRO A 60 27.95 -3.28 -17.78
C PRO A 60 28.24 -4.78 -17.72
N ASP A 61 29.08 -5.27 -18.63
CA ASP A 61 29.51 -6.67 -18.67
C ASP A 61 30.10 -7.12 -17.31
N GLY A 62 29.67 -8.28 -16.81
CA GLY A 62 30.31 -8.95 -15.67
C GLY A 62 29.72 -8.65 -14.28
N ARG A 63 28.57 -7.98 -14.15
CA ARG A 63 27.90 -7.84 -12.85
C ARG A 63 27.19 -9.15 -12.50
N LEU A 64 27.58 -9.79 -11.40
CA LEU A 64 26.88 -10.93 -10.81
C LEU A 64 25.45 -10.51 -10.49
N VAL A 65 24.49 -11.02 -11.25
CA VAL A 65 23.06 -10.82 -11.00
C VAL A 65 22.74 -11.51 -9.68
N THR A 66 22.55 -10.73 -8.61
CA THR A 66 21.96 -11.22 -7.37
C THR A 66 20.46 -11.43 -7.61
N SER A 67 20.12 -12.53 -8.29
CA SER A 67 18.79 -12.89 -8.84
C SER A 67 17.63 -12.85 -7.81
N GLY A 68 17.94 -12.81 -6.51
CA GLY A 68 16.93 -12.64 -5.45
C GLY A 68 16.63 -11.20 -5.05
N LEU A 69 17.63 -10.30 -5.06
CA LEU A 69 17.44 -8.91 -4.61
C LEU A 69 16.74 -8.05 -5.66
N ASP A 70 16.88 -8.41 -6.93
CA ASP A 70 16.27 -7.68 -8.05
C ASP A 70 14.74 -7.60 -7.88
N LYS A 71 14.11 -8.74 -7.60
CA LYS A 71 12.67 -8.86 -7.34
C LYS A 71 12.20 -7.99 -6.17
N VAL A 72 13.00 -7.89 -5.11
CA VAL A 72 12.68 -7.04 -3.97
C VAL A 72 12.75 -5.57 -4.37
N TYR A 73 13.71 -5.17 -5.20
CA TYR A 73 13.78 -3.82 -5.74
C TYR A 73 12.58 -3.49 -6.63
N HIS A 74 12.19 -4.41 -7.51
CA HIS A 74 10.99 -4.30 -8.35
C HIS A 74 9.72 -4.10 -7.50
N PHE A 75 9.51 -4.98 -6.52
CA PHE A 75 8.39 -4.88 -5.58
C PHE A 75 8.36 -3.52 -4.85
N ILE A 76 9.48 -3.10 -4.26
CA ILE A 76 9.56 -1.84 -3.50
C ILE A 76 9.38 -0.63 -4.42
N ALA A 77 9.96 -0.67 -5.62
CA ALA A 77 9.85 0.40 -6.60
C ALA A 77 8.41 0.64 -7.03
N PHE A 78 7.68 -0.42 -7.41
CA PHE A 78 6.30 -0.31 -7.85
C PHE A 78 5.32 -0.04 -6.69
N ALA A 79 5.57 -0.60 -5.50
CA ALA A 79 4.84 -0.23 -4.30
C ALA A 79 5.02 1.26 -3.97
N GLY A 80 6.26 1.76 -4.07
CA GLY A 80 6.59 3.18 -3.86
C GLY A 80 6.01 4.10 -4.93
N LEU A 81 5.89 3.64 -6.18
CA LEU A 81 5.31 4.40 -7.30
C LEU A 81 3.81 4.63 -7.12
N ILE A 82 3.06 3.57 -6.83
CA ILE A 82 1.60 3.63 -6.74
C ILE A 82 1.13 4.31 -5.44
N PHE A 83 1.90 4.19 -4.36
CA PHE A 83 1.54 4.68 -3.03
C PHE A 83 1.19 6.17 -2.99
N PRO A 84 2.03 7.13 -3.43
CA PRO A 84 1.71 8.55 -3.40
C PRO A 84 0.58 8.92 -4.37
N LEU A 85 0.39 8.16 -5.45
CA LEU A 85 -0.71 8.38 -6.39
C LEU A 85 -2.06 8.16 -5.71
N ILE A 86 -2.21 7.07 -4.97
CA ILE A 86 -3.46 6.70 -4.29
C ILE A 86 -3.61 7.43 -2.95
N LEU A 87 -2.53 7.61 -2.19
CA LEU A 87 -2.59 8.27 -0.87
C LEU A 87 -3.07 9.72 -0.99
N THR A 88 -2.70 10.42 -2.06
CA THR A 88 -3.11 11.81 -2.27
C THR A 88 -4.51 11.95 -2.86
N ASP A 89 -5.02 10.91 -3.51
CA ASP A 89 -6.33 10.87 -4.12
C ASP A 89 -6.76 9.43 -4.39
N SER A 90 -7.56 8.91 -3.46
CA SER A 90 -8.13 7.57 -3.47
C SER A 90 -8.84 7.20 -4.78
N ARG A 91 -9.47 8.17 -5.46
CA ARG A 91 -10.22 7.92 -6.71
C ARG A 91 -9.32 7.49 -7.87
N ARG A 92 -8.01 7.74 -7.77
CA ARG A 92 -7.06 7.39 -8.83
C ARG A 92 -6.82 5.91 -8.97
N TRP A 93 -7.18 5.12 -7.96
CA TRP A 93 -7.00 3.66 -7.93
C TRP A 93 -7.40 2.99 -9.26
N PHE A 94 -8.57 3.32 -9.80
CA PHE A 94 -9.14 2.72 -11.02
C PHE A 94 -8.31 2.87 -12.29
N TRP A 95 -7.55 3.96 -12.41
CA TRP A 95 -6.70 4.18 -13.58
C TRP A 95 -5.22 4.02 -13.25
N ALA A 96 -4.80 4.34 -12.02
CA ALA A 96 -3.41 4.32 -11.61
C ALA A 96 -2.88 2.89 -11.45
N VAL A 97 -3.68 1.97 -10.90
CA VAL A 97 -3.31 0.55 -10.77
C VAL A 97 -3.08 -0.08 -12.15
N PRO A 98 -4.04 -0.07 -13.10
CA PRO A 98 -3.79 -0.65 -14.42
C PRO A 98 -2.68 0.10 -15.17
N ALA A 99 -2.56 1.42 -15.03
CA ALA A 99 -1.46 2.17 -15.65
C ALA A 99 -0.08 1.74 -15.14
N CYS A 100 0.08 1.53 -13.83
CA CYS A 100 1.35 1.07 -13.26
C CYS A 100 1.67 -0.38 -13.66
N ILE A 101 0.66 -1.26 -13.73
CA ILE A 101 0.86 -2.64 -14.22
C ILE A 101 1.31 -2.63 -15.68
N LEU A 102 0.63 -1.86 -16.54
CA LEU A 102 1.03 -1.70 -17.94
C LEU A 102 2.43 -1.10 -18.07
N TYR A 103 2.78 -0.17 -17.19
CA TYR A 103 4.10 0.43 -17.16
C TYR A 103 5.21 -0.58 -16.83
N GLY A 104 5.02 -1.43 -15.83
CA GLY A 104 5.94 -2.54 -15.52
C GLY A 104 6.10 -3.51 -16.68
N GLY A 105 4.98 -3.94 -17.27
CA GLY A 105 5.01 -4.81 -18.45
C GLY A 105 5.68 -4.18 -19.67
N LEU A 106 5.59 -2.85 -19.84
CA LEU A 106 6.30 -2.15 -20.91
C LEU A 106 7.80 -2.07 -20.66
N ILE A 107 8.23 -1.83 -19.41
CA ILE A 107 9.66 -1.86 -19.04
C ILE A 107 10.25 -3.23 -19.36
N GLU A 108 9.58 -4.29 -18.90
CA GLU A 108 9.94 -5.69 -19.12
C GLU A 108 10.09 -6.01 -20.61
N LEU A 109 9.18 -5.53 -21.45
CA LEU A 109 9.23 -5.72 -22.90
C LEU A 109 10.38 -4.95 -23.57
N ILE A 110 10.77 -3.80 -23.02
CA ILE A 110 11.83 -2.95 -23.58
C ILE A 110 13.22 -3.41 -23.12
N GLN A 111 13.35 -3.98 -21.92
CA GLN A 111 14.63 -4.44 -21.34
C GLN A 111 15.51 -5.28 -22.30
N PRO A 112 14.99 -6.24 -23.08
CA PRO A 112 15.74 -6.97 -24.10
C PRO A 112 16.46 -6.08 -25.12
N SER A 113 15.88 -4.92 -25.45
CA SER A 113 16.43 -3.99 -26.43
C SER A 113 17.65 -3.21 -25.90
N VAL A 114 17.86 -3.19 -24.59
CA VAL A 114 19.01 -2.53 -23.93
C VAL A 114 20.04 -3.52 -23.38
N GLY A 115 19.94 -4.80 -23.78
CA GLY A 115 20.88 -5.85 -23.38
C GLY A 115 20.59 -6.47 -22.01
N ARG A 116 19.36 -6.36 -21.50
CA ARG A 116 18.89 -7.03 -20.27
C ARG A 116 17.95 -8.19 -20.59
N SER A 117 17.87 -9.20 -19.72
CA SER A 117 16.88 -10.26 -19.85
C SER A 117 15.50 -9.76 -19.43
N ALA A 118 14.47 -10.14 -20.19
CA ALA A 118 13.10 -10.10 -19.70
C ALA A 118 12.89 -11.32 -18.78
N GLU A 119 12.59 -11.06 -17.51
CA GLU A 119 12.14 -12.05 -16.54
C GLU A 119 10.67 -11.83 -16.11
N TRP A 120 9.81 -12.78 -16.46
CA TRP A 120 8.40 -12.79 -16.00
C TRP A 120 8.21 -12.66 -14.48
N LEU A 121 9.21 -13.05 -13.70
CA LEU A 121 9.19 -12.92 -12.24
C LEU A 121 9.35 -11.46 -11.78
N ASP A 122 10.05 -10.62 -12.53
CA ASP A 122 10.17 -9.18 -12.24
C ASP A 122 8.85 -8.48 -12.53
N PHE A 123 8.17 -8.84 -13.62
CA PHE A 123 6.79 -8.40 -13.85
C PHE A 123 5.82 -8.86 -12.74
N GLY A 124 5.99 -10.08 -12.21
CA GLY A 124 5.23 -10.55 -11.06
C GLY A 124 5.51 -9.74 -9.78
N ALA A 125 6.77 -9.35 -9.55
CA ALA A 125 7.17 -8.49 -8.44
C ALA A 125 6.60 -7.06 -8.60
N ASP A 126 6.58 -6.52 -9.83
CA ASP A 126 5.95 -5.23 -10.13
C ASP A 126 4.46 -5.28 -9.82
N LEU A 127 3.75 -6.30 -10.32
CA LEU A 127 2.31 -6.48 -10.11
C LEU A 127 1.97 -6.56 -8.61
N THR A 128 2.65 -7.43 -7.87
CA THR A 128 2.43 -7.59 -6.43
C THR A 128 2.81 -6.33 -5.65
N GLY A 129 3.86 -5.61 -6.07
CA GLY A 129 4.25 -4.31 -5.54
C GLY A 129 3.16 -3.25 -5.73
N VAL A 130 2.60 -3.14 -6.95
CA VAL A 130 1.49 -2.21 -7.24
C VAL A 130 0.28 -2.52 -6.35
N LEU A 131 -0.11 -3.78 -6.24
CA LEU A 131 -1.27 -4.16 -5.43
C LEU A 131 -1.01 -3.87 -3.94
N ALA A 132 0.13 -4.27 -3.40
CA ALA A 132 0.48 -4.03 -2.00
C ALA A 132 0.60 -2.54 -1.66
N GLY A 133 1.25 -1.75 -2.52
CA GLY A 133 1.38 -0.30 -2.36
C GLY A 133 0.02 0.41 -2.43
N ALA A 134 -0.86 -0.02 -3.34
CA ALA A 134 -2.23 0.47 -3.42
C ALA A 134 -2.99 0.14 -2.13
N ALA A 135 -2.91 -1.11 -1.68
CA ALA A 135 -3.56 -1.57 -0.47
C ALA A 135 -3.19 -0.72 0.75
N LEU A 136 -1.89 -0.49 0.93
CA LEU A 136 -1.35 0.28 2.03
C LEU A 136 -1.75 1.76 1.96
N ALA A 137 -1.74 2.35 0.77
CA ALA A 137 -2.14 3.74 0.56
C ALA A 137 -3.61 3.98 0.93
N GLU A 138 -4.51 3.04 0.62
CA GLU A 138 -5.92 3.16 0.99
C GLU A 138 -6.14 3.08 2.49
N ILE A 139 -5.54 2.07 3.15
CA ILE A 139 -5.68 1.88 4.59
C ILE A 139 -5.23 3.15 5.32
N LEU A 140 -4.16 3.78 4.83
CA LEU A 140 -3.64 5.00 5.41
C LEU A 140 -4.52 6.22 5.07
N HIS A 141 -5.01 6.33 3.84
CA HIS A 141 -5.94 7.38 3.41
C HIS A 141 -7.22 7.35 4.26
N ASP A 142 -7.80 6.18 4.50
CA ASP A 142 -9.00 6.00 5.32
C ASP A 142 -8.75 6.45 6.76
N ARG A 143 -7.62 6.05 7.36
CA ARG A 143 -7.24 6.49 8.71
C ARG A 143 -7.01 8.00 8.81
N ILE A 144 -6.45 8.63 7.77
CA ILE A 144 -6.23 10.08 7.74
C ILE A 144 -7.57 10.81 7.60
N ARG A 145 -8.46 10.34 6.72
CA ARG A 145 -9.80 10.91 6.51
C ARG A 145 -10.64 10.86 7.79
N ASP A 146 -10.67 9.71 8.46
CA ASP A 146 -11.45 9.52 9.70
C ASP A 146 -10.97 10.41 10.85
N ARG A 147 -9.67 10.72 10.88
CA ARG A 147 -9.05 11.53 11.94
C ARG A 147 -9.18 13.04 11.74
N PHE A 148 -9.36 13.50 10.50
CA PHE A 148 -9.30 14.93 10.16
C PHE A 148 -10.58 15.52 9.56
N PHE A 149 -11.47 14.73 8.94
CA PHE A 149 -12.55 15.27 8.10
C PHE A 149 -13.96 14.76 8.42
N ALA A 150 -14.21 14.20 9.61
CA ALA A 150 -15.55 13.71 9.99
C ALA A 150 -16.64 14.80 10.16
N VAL A 151 -16.38 16.08 9.88
CA VAL A 151 -17.27 17.19 10.26
C VAL A 151 -18.02 17.89 9.11
N GLU A 152 -17.64 17.78 7.84
CA GLU A 152 -18.39 18.47 6.77
C GLU A 152 -19.02 17.51 5.75
N ALA A 153 -20.29 17.19 5.97
CA ALA A 153 -21.17 16.71 4.90
C ALA A 153 -22.28 17.76 4.63
N PRO A 154 -22.08 18.72 3.71
CA PRO A 154 -23.18 19.54 3.24
C PRO A 154 -23.96 18.78 2.14
N MET A 155 -25.26 18.71 2.34
CA MET A 155 -26.24 18.17 1.40
C MET A 155 -26.41 19.04 0.14
N ARG A 156 -26.60 18.34 -0.99
CA ARG A 156 -27.56 18.60 -2.09
C ARG A 156 -26.96 19.11 -3.42
N GLY A 157 -27.03 18.25 -4.46
CA GLY A 157 -26.79 18.59 -5.86
C GLY A 157 -26.74 17.41 -6.85
N ASP A 158 -26.11 16.29 -6.46
CA ASP A 158 -25.52 15.34 -7.43
C ASP A 158 -25.99 13.89 -7.23
N GLU A 159 -27.28 13.57 -7.39
CA GLU A 159 -27.79 12.22 -7.08
C GLU A 159 -27.16 11.12 -7.98
N ASP A 160 -26.93 11.40 -9.26
CA ASP A 160 -26.34 10.44 -10.22
C ASP A 160 -24.81 10.35 -10.11
N GLU A 161 -24.10 11.48 -10.04
CA GLU A 161 -22.64 11.49 -9.82
C GLU A 161 -22.27 10.92 -8.44
N SER A 162 -23.08 11.17 -7.41
CA SER A 162 -22.87 10.54 -6.09
C SER A 162 -23.26 9.07 -6.08
N ALA A 163 -24.21 8.62 -6.91
CA ALA A 163 -24.54 7.20 -7.04
C ALA A 163 -23.45 6.45 -7.80
N GLU A 164 -22.91 7.01 -8.88
CA GLU A 164 -21.76 6.46 -9.60
C GLU A 164 -20.51 6.45 -8.71
N SER A 165 -20.26 7.52 -7.95
CA SER A 165 -19.20 7.58 -6.94
C SER A 165 -19.36 6.50 -5.87
N ARG A 166 -20.57 6.31 -5.34
CA ARG A 166 -20.88 5.28 -4.35
C ARG A 166 -20.71 3.86 -4.90
N ARG A 167 -21.11 3.60 -6.14
CA ARG A 167 -20.89 2.31 -6.83
C ARG A 167 -19.42 2.05 -7.03
N MET A 168 -18.68 3.05 -7.47
CA MET A 168 -17.25 2.99 -7.68
C MET A 168 -16.52 2.76 -6.35
N GLU A 169 -16.94 3.44 -5.27
CA GLU A 169 -16.43 3.18 -3.92
C GLU A 169 -16.76 1.77 -3.41
N ALA A 170 -17.94 1.22 -3.74
CA ALA A 170 -18.31 -0.14 -3.38
C ALA A 170 -17.45 -1.19 -4.11
N VAL A 171 -17.28 -1.05 -5.43
CA VAL A 171 -16.43 -1.95 -6.23
C VAL A 171 -14.97 -1.90 -5.74
N ARG A 172 -14.49 -0.69 -5.43
CA ARG A 172 -13.17 -0.51 -4.85
C ARG A 172 -13.04 -1.18 -3.49
N ALA A 173 -14.05 -1.03 -2.63
CA ALA A 173 -14.06 -1.63 -1.30
C ALA A 173 -14.03 -3.17 -1.38
N GLU A 174 -14.79 -3.76 -2.31
CA GLU A 174 -14.82 -5.21 -2.56
C GLU A 174 -13.46 -5.73 -3.05
N LEU A 175 -12.86 -5.09 -4.06
CA LEU A 175 -11.53 -5.46 -4.57
C LEU A 175 -10.44 -5.34 -3.51
N MET A 176 -10.55 -4.33 -2.65
CA MET A 176 -9.61 -4.13 -1.54
C MET A 176 -9.81 -5.13 -0.40
N ASP A 177 -11.03 -5.60 -0.19
CA ASP A 177 -11.31 -6.66 0.77
C ASP A 177 -10.69 -7.99 0.30
N GLU A 178 -10.90 -8.35 -0.97
CA GLU A 178 -10.26 -9.52 -1.57
C GLU A 178 -8.74 -9.45 -1.47
N LEU A 179 -8.14 -8.31 -1.81
CA LEU A 179 -6.69 -8.14 -1.73
C LEU A 179 -6.17 -8.24 -0.29
N ARG A 180 -6.91 -7.73 0.70
CA ARG A 180 -6.58 -7.85 2.13
C ARG A 180 -6.64 -9.30 2.60
N VAL A 181 -7.60 -10.08 2.12
CA VAL A 181 -7.72 -11.52 2.40
C VAL A 181 -6.50 -12.25 1.84
N VAL A 182 -6.21 -12.06 0.55
CA VAL A 182 -5.06 -12.70 -0.13
C VAL A 182 -3.75 -12.35 0.57
N LEU A 183 -3.51 -11.07 0.88
CA LEU A 183 -2.28 -10.65 1.56
C LEU A 183 -2.14 -11.28 2.95
N ARG A 184 -3.24 -11.45 3.69
CA ARG A 184 -3.25 -12.11 5.00
C ARG A 184 -2.91 -13.60 4.88
N GLU A 185 -3.50 -14.27 3.91
CA GLU A 185 -3.27 -15.69 3.64
C GLU A 185 -1.80 -15.95 3.29
N GLU A 186 -1.24 -15.16 2.37
CA GLU A 186 0.17 -15.23 2.00
C GLU A 186 1.11 -14.93 3.19
N LEU A 187 0.82 -13.89 3.97
CA LEU A 187 1.64 -13.56 5.15
C LEU A 187 1.57 -14.66 6.22
N SER A 188 0.45 -15.37 6.33
CA SER A 188 0.29 -16.52 7.23
C SER A 188 1.01 -17.77 6.71
N GLY A 189 1.05 -17.97 5.39
CA GLY A 189 1.86 -19.01 4.73
C GLY A 189 3.35 -18.82 4.98
N LEU A 190 3.87 -17.60 4.76
CA LEU A 190 5.26 -17.25 5.00
C LEU A 190 5.71 -17.40 6.47
N ARG A 191 4.79 -17.16 7.42
CA ARG A 191 5.05 -17.40 8.85
C ARG A 191 5.09 -18.89 9.20
N SER A 192 4.38 -19.72 8.44
CA SER A 192 4.33 -21.17 8.65
C SER A 192 5.55 -21.90 8.08
N GLU A 193 6.24 -21.29 7.09
CA GLU A 193 7.42 -21.86 6.43
C GLU A 193 8.77 -21.47 7.06
N SER A 194 8.76 -20.64 8.11
CA SER A 194 9.94 -20.38 8.93
C SER A 194 10.19 -21.56 9.87
N PRO A 195 11.32 -22.29 9.77
CA PRO A 195 11.55 -23.47 10.60
C PRO A 195 11.69 -23.06 12.07
N HIS A 196 10.76 -23.53 12.90
CA HIS A 196 10.88 -23.50 14.35
C HIS A 196 12.05 -24.42 14.73
N PRO A 197 13.05 -23.98 15.52
CA PRO A 197 14.03 -24.90 16.07
C PRO A 197 13.29 -25.89 16.96
N SER A 198 13.41 -27.16 16.60
CA SER A 198 12.79 -28.30 17.27
C SER A 198 13.11 -28.31 18.76
N ASP A 199 12.07 -28.14 19.57
CA ASP A 199 12.07 -28.50 20.98
C ASP A 199 12.49 -29.96 21.11
N THR A 200 13.70 -30.15 21.63
CA THR A 200 14.23 -31.47 21.99
C THR A 200 13.71 -31.80 23.38
N GLU A 201 12.46 -32.21 23.49
CA GLU A 201 11.97 -32.85 24.72
C GLU A 201 10.81 -33.80 24.43
N SER A 202 11.14 -35.06 24.18
CA SER A 202 10.19 -36.17 24.32
C SER A 202 10.90 -37.29 25.06
N ALA A 203 10.54 -37.40 26.33
CA ALA A 203 10.88 -38.47 27.25
C ALA A 203 10.69 -39.86 26.62
N SER A 204 11.64 -40.76 26.87
CA SER A 204 11.45 -42.22 26.82
C SER A 204 11.76 -42.79 28.21
N PRO A 205 10.95 -43.71 28.74
CA PRO A 205 11.21 -44.31 30.04
C PRO A 205 12.31 -45.38 29.89
N VAL A 206 13.44 -45.17 30.55
CA VAL A 206 14.54 -46.14 30.61
C VAL A 206 14.20 -47.22 31.66
N PRO A 207 14.21 -48.52 31.31
CA PRO A 207 14.04 -49.60 32.29
C PRO A 207 15.24 -49.69 33.23
N SER A 208 14.96 -49.85 34.52
CA SER A 208 15.96 -49.99 35.58
C SER A 208 16.62 -51.37 35.57
N ASP A 209 17.78 -51.49 34.94
CA ASP A 209 18.71 -52.60 35.17
C ASP A 209 20.00 -52.04 35.76
N ARG A 210 20.11 -52.09 37.10
CA ARG A 210 21.36 -51.85 37.83
C ARG A 210 22.12 -53.17 37.97
N PRO A 211 23.34 -53.30 37.43
CA PRO A 211 24.33 -54.25 37.95
C PRO A 211 25.08 -53.63 39.14
N SER A 212 25.31 -54.44 40.17
CA SER A 212 25.95 -54.10 41.45
C SER A 212 27.35 -53.47 41.33
N PRO A 213 27.77 -52.61 42.28
CA PRO A 213 29.05 -51.92 42.22
C PRO A 213 30.25 -52.85 42.45
N PRO A 214 31.39 -52.64 41.75
CA PRO A 214 32.64 -53.35 42.03
C PRO A 214 33.29 -52.87 43.35
N PRO A 215 34.03 -53.74 44.06
CA PRO A 215 34.54 -53.46 45.39
C PRO A 215 35.63 -52.38 45.42
N ALA A 216 35.67 -51.64 46.54
CA ALA A 216 36.56 -50.52 46.81
C ALA A 216 38.05 -50.89 46.71
N ARG A 217 38.85 -50.05 46.04
CA ARG A 217 40.31 -50.15 46.02
C ARG A 217 40.89 -49.62 47.36
N PRO A 218 41.85 -50.31 47.98
CA PRO A 218 42.57 -49.80 49.15
C PRO A 218 43.51 -48.64 48.77
N ALA A 219 43.55 -47.62 49.64
CA ALA A 219 44.34 -46.41 49.49
C ALA A 219 45.86 -46.67 49.54
N PRO A 220 46.68 -45.98 48.74
CA PRO A 220 48.12 -45.94 48.95
C PRO A 220 48.56 -44.65 49.65
N GLY A 221 49.01 -44.82 50.89
CA GLY A 221 50.32 -44.32 51.36
C GLY A 221 50.54 -42.82 51.44
N ILE A 222 50.49 -42.30 52.68
CA ILE A 222 51.21 -41.10 53.11
C ILE A 222 52.72 -41.34 52.90
N ARG A 223 53.39 -40.41 52.23
CA ARG A 223 54.85 -40.25 52.33
C ARG A 223 55.22 -38.75 52.38
N HIS A 224 55.80 -38.43 53.54
CA HIS A 224 56.62 -37.29 53.96
C HIS A 224 55.94 -35.92 54.10
#